data_AF-A0AAJ5RP91-F1
#
_entry.id   AF-A0AAJ5RP91-F1
#
_cell.length_a   1.000
_cell.length_b   1.000
_cell.length_c   1.000
_cell.angle_alpha   90.00
_cell.angle_beta   90.00
_cell.angle_gamma   90.00
#
_symmetry.space_group_name_H-M   'P 1'
#
loop_
_entity.id
_entity.type
_entity.pdbx_description
1 polymer ?
#
loop_
_entity_poly.entity_id
_entity_poly.type
_entity_poly.pdbx_seq_one_letter_code
_entity_poly.pdbx_strand_id
1 'polypeptide(L)'
;MSKNSYKYLKYVALLLVVFQLLYLGIPDSVKPVLVYEYIIFFGLAYLFAILQDFFNPSKKTDLLLRVALIISSIVMAVTSIYYKETFTVVFSVMMIVGISFSLHLTIKHNKKNKQKD
;
A
#
# COMPACT_ATOMS: atom_id res chain seq x y z
N MET A 1 -18.14 -21.00 -14.10
CA MET A 1 -17.94 -19.60 -13.65
C MET A 1 -16.90 -18.97 -14.58
N SER A 2 -17.21 -17.87 -15.27
CA SER A 2 -16.35 -17.30 -16.32
C SER A 2 -14.98 -16.85 -15.75
N LYS A 3 -13.89 -17.00 -16.51
CA LYS A 3 -12.53 -16.51 -16.16
C LYS A 3 -12.53 -15.04 -15.69
N ASN A 4 -13.48 -14.24 -16.19
CA ASN A 4 -13.62 -12.84 -15.80
C ASN A 4 -14.16 -12.68 -14.37
N SER A 5 -15.09 -13.53 -13.91
CA SER A 5 -15.63 -13.43 -12.55
C SER A 5 -14.55 -13.61 -11.47
N TYR A 6 -13.57 -14.49 -11.70
CA TYR A 6 -12.45 -14.68 -10.77
C TYR A 6 -11.51 -13.46 -10.71
N LYS A 7 -11.34 -12.77 -11.85
CA LYS A 7 -10.52 -11.56 -11.95
C LYS A 7 -11.09 -10.41 -11.10
N TYR A 8 -12.41 -10.28 -10.99
CA TYR A 8 -13.05 -9.24 -10.16
C TYR A 8 -13.21 -9.67 -8.70
N LEU A 9 -13.46 -10.96 -8.46
CA LEU A 9 -13.65 -11.51 -7.11
C LEU A 9 -12.45 -11.26 -6.19
N LYS A 10 -11.21 -11.29 -6.72
CA LYS A 10 -10.01 -11.00 -5.93
C LYS A 10 -10.00 -9.59 -5.34
N TYR A 11 -10.58 -8.60 -6.00
CA TYR A 11 -10.64 -7.23 -5.47
C TYR A 11 -11.72 -7.09 -4.41
N VAL A 12 -12.84 -7.78 -4.58
CA VAL A 12 -13.87 -7.86 -3.54
C VAL A 12 -13.29 -8.55 -2.30
N ALA A 13 -12.55 -9.65 -2.48
CA ALA A 13 -11.85 -10.32 -1.39
C ALA A 13 -10.78 -9.41 -0.74
N LEU A 14 -10.00 -8.69 -1.55
CA LEU A 14 -9.00 -7.73 -1.05
C LEU A 14 -9.65 -6.61 -0.23
N LEU A 15 -10.80 -6.08 -0.69
CA LEU A 15 -11.58 -5.07 0.02
C LEU A 15 -12.07 -5.60 1.38
N LEU A 16 -12.58 -6.82 1.42
CA LEU A 16 -13.01 -7.47 2.67
C LEU A 16 -11.83 -7.67 3.64
N VAL A 17 -10.65 -8.07 3.13
CA VAL A 17 -9.43 -8.18 3.94
C VAL A 17 -9.01 -6.82 4.49
N VAL A 18 -9.09 -5.76 3.71
CA VAL A 18 -8.81 -4.38 4.18
C VAL A 18 -9.78 -3.98 5.29
N PHE A 19 -11.08 -4.22 5.13
CA PHE A 19 -12.07 -3.94 6.19
C PHE A 19 -11.79 -4.74 7.46
N GLN A 20 -11.42 -6.01 7.33
CA GLN A 20 -11.10 -6.86 8.46
C GLN A 20 -9.81 -6.43 9.17
N LEU A 21 -8.80 -6.00 8.43
CA LEU A 21 -7.57 -5.43 8.98
C LEU A 21 -7.82 -4.10 9.70
N LEU A 22 -8.69 -3.25 9.16
CA LEU A 22 -9.11 -2.02 9.82
C LEU A 22 -9.92 -2.31 11.09
N TYR A 23 -10.83 -3.27 11.04
CA TYR A 23 -11.70 -3.62 12.18
C TYR A 23 -10.94 -4.32 13.31
N LEU A 24 -10.01 -5.23 12.99
CA LEU A 24 -9.22 -5.96 14.00
C LEU A 24 -7.95 -5.22 14.44
N GLY A 25 -7.36 -4.43 13.55
CA GLY A 25 -6.06 -3.79 13.75
C GLY A 25 -6.12 -2.39 14.34
N ILE A 26 -7.29 -1.75 14.36
CA ILE A 26 -7.46 -0.43 14.98
C ILE A 26 -8.06 -0.65 16.38
N PRO A 27 -7.23 -0.67 17.45
CA PRO A 27 -7.79 -0.71 18.80
C PRO A 27 -8.71 0.48 19.05
N ASP A 28 -9.72 0.32 19.90
CA ASP A 28 -10.70 1.37 20.24
C ASP A 28 -10.05 2.67 20.76
N SER A 29 -8.78 2.60 21.18
CA SER A 29 -7.97 3.72 21.64
C SER A 29 -7.37 4.58 20.53
N VAL A 30 -7.38 4.13 19.26
CA VAL A 30 -6.73 4.84 18.16
C VAL A 30 -7.43 6.16 17.87
N LYS A 31 -6.66 7.24 17.83
CA LYS A 31 -7.17 8.57 17.49
C LYS A 31 -7.84 8.59 16.11
N PRO A 32 -8.99 9.27 15.94
CA PRO A 32 -9.70 9.35 14.66
C PRO A 32 -8.83 9.78 13.48
N VAL A 33 -7.86 10.68 13.72
CA VAL A 33 -6.89 11.14 12.71
C VAL A 33 -6.13 9.98 12.07
N LEU A 34 -5.70 9.00 12.86
CA LEU A 34 -4.96 7.84 12.35
C LEU A 34 -5.87 6.90 11.55
N VAL A 35 -7.16 6.79 11.92
CA VAL A 35 -8.14 6.03 11.13
C VAL A 35 -8.26 6.61 9.72
N TYR A 36 -8.31 7.93 9.58
CA TYR A 36 -8.31 8.57 8.25
C TYR A 36 -7.03 8.30 7.47
N GLU A 37 -5.87 8.35 8.13
CA GLU A 37 -4.59 8.04 7.48
C GLU A 37 -4.53 6.59 7.00
N TYR A 38 -5.03 5.64 7.81
CA TYR A 38 -5.16 4.24 7.39
C TYR A 38 -6.07 4.08 6.17
N ILE A 39 -7.24 4.72 6.17
CA ILE A 39 -8.17 4.66 5.02
C ILE A 39 -7.51 5.21 3.76
N ILE A 40 -6.81 6.33 3.86
CA ILE A 40 -6.08 6.92 2.73
C ILE A 40 -4.99 5.96 2.25
N PHE A 41 -4.19 5.41 3.16
CA PHE A 41 -3.11 4.48 2.84
C PHE A 41 -3.64 3.22 2.13
N PHE A 42 -4.65 2.56 2.70
CA PHE A 42 -5.25 1.37 2.11
C PHE A 42 -5.97 1.68 0.80
N GLY A 43 -6.61 2.84 0.68
CA GLY A 43 -7.23 3.31 -0.56
C GLY A 43 -6.21 3.46 -1.68
N LEU A 44 -5.05 4.08 -1.40
CA LEU A 44 -3.96 4.21 -2.36
C LEU A 44 -3.37 2.83 -2.74
N ALA A 45 -3.18 1.94 -1.76
CA ALA A 45 -2.66 0.60 -2.01
C ALA A 45 -3.61 -0.24 -2.86
N TYR A 46 -4.91 -0.13 -2.60
CA TYR A 46 -5.96 -0.80 -3.36
C TYR A 46 -6.05 -0.27 -4.80
N LEU A 47 -6.00 1.06 -4.97
CA LEU A 47 -5.95 1.69 -6.28
C LEU A 47 -4.70 1.21 -7.07
N PHE A 48 -3.56 1.10 -6.40
CA PHE A 48 -2.34 0.60 -7.00
C PHE A 48 -2.49 -0.84 -7.51
N ALA A 49 -3.11 -1.73 -6.73
CA ALA A 49 -3.37 -3.11 -7.13
C ALA A 49 -4.29 -3.18 -8.36
N ILE A 50 -5.35 -2.37 -8.43
CA ILE A 50 -6.23 -2.28 -9.59
C ILE A 50 -5.47 -1.76 -10.81
N LEU A 51 -4.71 -0.66 -10.66
CA LEU A 51 -3.97 -0.06 -11.75
C LEU A 51 -2.99 -1.07 -12.36
N GLN A 52 -2.22 -1.79 -11.54
CA GLN A 52 -1.27 -2.81 -12.01
C GLN A 52 -1.93 -3.90 -12.87
N ASP A 53 -3.08 -4.42 -12.44
CA ASP A 53 -3.72 -5.56 -13.09
C ASP A 53 -4.58 -5.22 -14.32
N PHE A 54 -5.16 -4.01 -14.36
CA PHE A 54 -6.05 -3.61 -15.46
C PHE A 54 -5.36 -2.76 -16.50
N PHE A 55 -4.46 -1.87 -16.07
CA PHE A 55 -3.88 -0.86 -16.93
C PHE A 55 -2.41 -1.11 -17.24
N ASN A 56 -1.77 -2.08 -16.56
CA ASN A 56 -0.34 -2.39 -16.67
C ASN A 56 0.51 -1.10 -16.82
N PRO A 57 0.51 -0.26 -15.77
CA PRO A 57 0.90 1.13 -15.85
C PRO A 57 2.36 1.25 -16.29
N SER A 58 2.67 2.37 -16.95
CA SER A 58 4.04 2.62 -17.39
C SER A 58 5.03 2.49 -16.22
N LYS A 59 6.28 2.10 -16.50
CA LYS A 59 7.34 1.96 -15.47
C LYS A 59 7.47 3.20 -14.58
N LYS A 60 7.25 4.40 -15.13
CA LYS A 60 7.29 5.66 -14.39
C LYS A 60 6.11 5.77 -13.40
N THR A 61 4.92 5.40 -13.86
CA THR A 61 3.69 5.41 -13.06
C THR A 61 3.74 4.39 -11.92
N ASP A 62 4.25 3.18 -12.18
CA ASP A 62 4.45 2.15 -11.14
C ASP A 62 5.41 2.66 -10.04
N LEU A 63 6.50 3.33 -10.44
CA LEU A 63 7.49 3.88 -9.53
C LEU A 63 6.91 5.04 -8.70
N LEU A 64 6.16 5.94 -9.33
CA LEU A 64 5.46 7.04 -8.67
C LEU A 64 4.47 6.55 -7.61
N LEU A 65 3.68 5.52 -7.92
CA LEU A 65 2.70 4.95 -7.00
C LEU A 65 3.37 4.31 -5.77
N ARG A 66 4.49 3.61 -5.96
CA ARG A 66 5.30 3.09 -4.84
C ARG A 66 5.87 4.20 -3.97
N VAL A 67 6.35 5.29 -4.57
CA VAL A 67 6.84 6.47 -3.84
C VAL A 67 5.70 7.13 -3.05
N ALA A 68 4.51 7.26 -3.63
CA ALA A 68 3.35 7.81 -2.95
C ALA A 68 2.97 6.99 -1.70
N LEU A 69 3.01 5.65 -1.80
CA LEU A 69 2.78 4.76 -0.65
C LEU A 69 3.85 4.90 0.44
N ILE A 70 5.12 5.10 0.07
CA ILE A 70 6.20 5.39 1.03
C ILE A 70 5.94 6.72 1.74
N ILE A 71 5.63 7.79 1.00
CA ILE A 71 5.34 9.11 1.58
C ILE A 71 4.15 9.01 2.53
N SER A 72 3.07 8.35 2.12
CA SER A 72 1.90 8.13 2.98
C SER A 72 2.25 7.36 4.27
N SER A 73 3.13 6.36 4.18
CA SER A 73 3.61 5.63 5.35
C SER A 73 4.46 6.50 6.28
N ILE A 74 5.28 7.41 5.73
CA ILE A 74 6.09 8.36 6.51
C ILE A 74 5.20 9.35 7.25
N VAL A 75 4.19 9.92 6.57
CA VAL A 75 3.22 10.82 7.21
C VAL A 75 2.56 10.13 8.40
N MET A 76 2.07 8.91 8.19
CA MET A 76 1.45 8.11 9.24
C MET A 76 2.43 7.81 10.39
N ALA A 77 3.71 7.54 10.11
CA ALA A 77 4.72 7.36 11.15
C ALA A 77 4.90 8.62 12.01
N VAL A 78 5.01 9.79 11.38
CA VAL A 78 5.16 11.08 12.07
C VAL A 78 3.94 11.36 12.96
N THR A 79 2.73 11.21 12.41
CA THR A 79 1.49 11.42 13.15
C THR A 79 1.35 10.44 14.31
N SER A 80 1.76 9.18 14.12
CA SER A 80 1.73 8.15 15.17
C SER A 80 2.69 8.43 16.31
N ILE A 81 3.90 8.93 16.01
CA ILE A 81 4.87 9.35 17.02
C ILE A 81 4.30 10.51 17.83
N TYR A 82 3.66 11.48 17.16
CA TYR A 82 3.04 12.63 17.82
C TYR A 82 1.95 12.21 18.81
N TYR A 83 1.09 11.25 18.43
CA TYR A 83 0.04 10.73 19.30
C TYR A 83 0.47 9.61 20.25
N LYS A 84 1.75 9.19 20.22
CA LYS A 84 2.30 8.07 21.02
C LYS A 84 1.60 6.72 20.76
N GLU A 85 1.16 6.51 19.53
CA GLU A 85 0.38 5.34 19.10
C GLU A 85 1.33 4.24 18.61
N THR A 86 1.85 3.43 19.55
CA THR A 86 2.93 2.46 19.30
C THR A 86 2.61 1.47 18.19
N PHE A 87 1.37 1.00 18.12
CA PHE A 87 0.94 0.07 17.07
C PHE A 87 1.08 0.68 15.67
N THR A 88 0.60 1.92 15.51
CA THR A 88 0.64 2.64 14.24
C THR A 88 2.08 3.03 13.85
N VAL A 89 2.95 3.31 14.83
CA VAL A 89 4.39 3.46 14.60
C VAL A 89 5.01 2.18 14.04
N VAL A 90 4.77 1.03 14.67
CA VAL A 90 5.32 -0.25 14.19
C VAL A 90 4.80 -0.57 12.78
N PHE A 91 3.50 -0.41 12.56
CA PHE A 91 2.87 -0.63 11.26
C PHE A 91 3.51 0.24 10.16
N SER A 92 3.61 1.55 10.40
CA SER A 92 4.14 2.49 9.41
C SER A 92 5.61 2.19 9.07
N VAL A 93 6.43 1.84 10.07
CA VAL A 93 7.83 1.43 9.84
C VAL A 93 7.91 0.15 9.00
N MET A 94 7.09 -0.86 9.30
CA MET A 94 7.05 -2.09 8.50
C MET A 94 6.66 -1.82 7.05
N MET A 95 5.67 -0.95 6.81
CA MET A 95 5.25 -0.57 5.46
C MET A 95 6.33 0.19 4.70
N ILE A 96 7.03 1.13 5.35
CA ILE A 96 8.16 1.86 4.75
C ILE A 96 9.22 0.87 4.26
N VAL A 97 9.63 -0.07 5.12
CA VAL A 97 10.66 -1.07 4.77
C VAL A 97 10.19 -1.95 3.61
N GLY A 98 8.98 -2.50 3.69
CA GLY A 98 8.44 -3.40 2.67
C GLY A 98 8.30 -2.73 1.30
N ILE A 99 7.73 -1.53 1.25
CA ILE A 99 7.51 -0.81 -0.02
C ILE A 99 8.84 -0.32 -0.59
N SER A 100 9.76 0.16 0.25
CA SER A 100 11.10 0.60 -0.18
C SER A 100 11.92 -0.55 -0.78
N PHE A 101 11.85 -1.73 -0.17
CA PHE A 101 12.48 -2.93 -0.72
C PHE A 101 11.85 -3.32 -2.07
N SER A 102 10.52 -3.29 -2.16
CA SER A 102 9.80 -3.56 -3.41
C SER A 102 10.20 -2.58 -4.51
N LEU A 103 10.32 -1.29 -4.18
CA LEU A 103 10.80 -0.23 -5.08
C LEU A 103 12.23 -0.51 -5.57
N HIS A 104 13.14 -0.87 -4.65
CA HIS A 104 14.51 -1.22 -5.00
C HIS A 104 14.58 -2.38 -6.00
N LEU A 105 13.79 -3.44 -5.78
CA LEU A 105 13.71 -4.59 -6.70
C LEU A 105 13.23 -4.18 -8.09
N THR A 106 12.16 -3.37 -8.17
CA THR A 106 11.63 -2.86 -9.45
C THR A 106 12.67 -2.03 -10.19
N ILE A 107 13.41 -1.15 -9.50
CA ILE A 107 14.47 -0.33 -10.12
C ILE A 107 15.60 -1.23 -10.62
N LYS A 108 16.04 -2.19 -9.81
CA LYS A 108 17.11 -3.14 -10.18
C LYS A 108 16.73 -3.99 -11.40
N HIS A 109 15.50 -4.48 -11.45
CA HIS A 109 15.00 -5.24 -12.59
C HIS A 109 14.93 -4.38 -13.87
N ASN A 110 14.44 -3.14 -13.75
CA ASN A 110 14.40 -2.21 -14.87
C ASN A 110 15.80 -1.85 -15.42
N LYS A 111 16.81 -1.72 -14.56
CA LYS A 111 18.20 -1.49 -15.00
C LYS A 111 18.75 -2.69 -15.78
N LYS A 112 18.49 -3.92 -15.34
CA LYS A 112 18.94 -5.14 -16.03
C LYS A 112 18.32 -5.31 -17.41
N ASN A 113 17.03 -4.98 -17.57
CA ASN A 113 16.37 -5.10 -18.89
C ASN A 113 16.94 -4.08 -19.89
N LYS A 114 17.30 -2.87 -19.45
CA LYS A 114 17.96 -1.87 -20.32
C LYS A 114 19.39 -2.18 -20.74
N GLN A 115 20.06 -3.16 -20.11
CA GLN A 115 21.42 -3.59 -20.49
C GLN A 115 21.42 -4.77 -21.47
N LYS A 116 20.24 -5.33 -21.77
CA LYS A 116 20.08 -6.48 -22.67
C LYS A 116 19.48 -6.10 -24.03
N ASP A 117 19.00 -4.87 -24.17
CA ASP A 117 18.61 -4.22 -25.43
C ASP A 117 19.79 -3.40 -25.95
#